data_AF-A0A316ZFG3-F1
#
_entry.id   AF-A0A316ZFG3-F1
#
_cell.length_a   1.000
_cell.length_b   1.000
_cell.length_c   1.000
_cell.angle_alpha   90.00
_cell.angle_beta   90.00
_cell.angle_gamma   90.00
#
_symmetry.space_group_name_H-M   'P 1'
#
loop_
_entity.id
_entity.type
_entity.pdbx_description
1 polymer ?
#
loop_
_entity_poly.entity_id
_entity_poly.type
_entity_poly.pdbx_seq_one_letter_code
_entity_poly.pdbx_strand_id
1 'polypeptide(L)' 'RKRGKLPKAVTDLLKSWLLEHATHPYPTDEEKRRLCAATGLTMSQVSNWVSGPQRVPS' A
#
# COMPACT_ATOMS: atom_id res chain seq x y z
N ARG A 1 8.71 10.26 -14.73
CA ARG A 1 8.00 8.96 -14.51
C ARG A 1 6.55 9.27 -14.14
N LYS A 2 5.58 8.96 -15.02
CA LYS A 2 4.15 9.21 -14.77
C LYS A 2 3.73 8.45 -13.51
N ARG A 3 3.24 9.15 -12.48
CA ARG A 3 2.55 8.57 -11.33
C ARG A 3 1.22 7.99 -11.85
N GLY A 4 1.28 6.82 -12.47
CA GLY A 4 0.08 6.07 -12.82
C GLY A 4 -0.63 5.68 -11.54
N LYS A 5 -1.95 5.92 -11.48
CA LYS A 5 -2.79 5.40 -10.39
C LYS A 5 -2.59 3.89 -10.35
N LEU A 6 -2.39 3.34 -9.14
CA LEU A 6 -2.28 1.89 -8.96
C LEU A 6 -3.58 1.21 -9.46
N PRO A 7 -3.50 -0.01 -10.02
CA PRO A 7 -4.68 -0.77 -10.40
C PRO A 7 -5.63 -0.91 -9.22
N LYS A 8 -6.95 -0.94 -9.49
CA LYS A 8 -7.97 -0.99 -8.44
C LYS A 8 -7.77 -2.19 -7.49
N ALA A 9 -7.47 -3.36 -8.04
CA ALA A 9 -7.15 -4.56 -7.26
C ALA A 9 -5.98 -4.36 -6.28
N VAL A 10 -4.93 -3.65 -6.70
CA VAL A 10 -3.78 -3.33 -5.85
C VAL A 10 -4.20 -2.35 -4.74
N THR A 11 -4.97 -1.33 -5.08
CA THR A 11 -5.47 -0.38 -4.07
C THR A 11 -6.44 -1.03 -3.09
N ASP A 12 -7.27 -1.98 -3.50
CA ASP A 12 -8.19 -2.68 -2.60
C ASP A 12 -7.44 -3.57 -1.61
N LEU A 13 -6.39 -4.27 -2.04
CA LEU A 13 -5.49 -5.02 -1.15
C LEU A 13 -4.81 -4.12 -0.11
N LEU A 14 -4.23 -3.01 -0.56
CA LEU A 14 -3.54 -2.07 0.33
C LEU A 14 -4.52 -1.37 1.29
N LYS A 15 -5.75 -1.09 0.85
CA LYS A 15 -6.83 -0.56 1.71
C LYS A 15 -7.28 -1.58 2.75
N SER A 16 -7.42 -2.86 2.38
CA SER A 16 -7.75 -3.92 3.34
C SER A 16 -6.72 -3.96 4.47
N TRP A 17 -5.44 -4.01 4.11
CA TRP A 17 -4.36 -3.99 5.10
C TRP A 17 -4.42 -2.74 5.98
N LEU A 18 -4.75 -1.59 5.39
CA LEU A 18 -4.86 -0.32 6.13
C LEU A 18 -6.03 -0.30 7.13
N LEU A 19 -7.16 -0.92 6.78
CA LEU A 19 -8.32 -1.06 7.66
C LEU A 19 -7.98 -1.98 8.84
N GLU A 20 -7.26 -3.06 8.58
CA GLU A 20 -6.75 -3.97 9.61
C GLU A 20 -5.73 -3.28 10.54
N HIS A 21 -4.93 -2.36 10.00
CA HIS A 21 -3.88 -1.62 10.73
C HIS A 21 -4.26 -0.15 10.97
N ALA A 22 -5.55 0.15 11.15
CA ALA A 22 -6.05 1.51 11.31
C ALA A 22 -5.44 2.23 12.54
N THR A 23 -5.08 1.48 13.58
CA THR A 23 -4.44 1.99 14.81
C THR A 23 -2.95 2.28 14.64
N HIS A 24 -2.25 1.53 13.79
CA HIS A 24 -0.81 1.68 13.54
C HIS A 24 -0.50 1.40 12.06
N PRO A 25 -0.68 2.38 11.16
CA PRO A 25 -0.52 2.19 9.73
C PRO A 25 0.95 2.27 9.28
N TYR A 26 1.83 1.55 9.96
CA TYR A 26 3.24 1.44 9.61
C TYR A 26 3.58 -0.05 9.46
N PRO A 27 3.59 -0.58 8.22
CA PRO A 27 3.85 -1.98 8.00
C PRO A 27 5.29 -2.30 8.40
N THR A 28 5.46 -3.42 9.10
CA THR A 28 6.76 -4.04 9.37
C THR A 28 7.40 -4.51 8.06
N ASP A 29 8.70 -4.84 8.08
CA ASP A 29 9.38 -5.35 6.87
C ASP A 29 8.77 -6.66 6.36
N GLU A 30 8.21 -7.48 7.24
CA GLU A 30 7.50 -8.70 6.86
C GLU A 30 6.19 -8.38 6.14
N GLU A 31 5.39 -7.46 6.67
CA GLU A 31 4.14 -7.04 6.03
C GLU A 31 4.38 -6.36 4.70
N LYS A 32 5.41 -5.50 4.63
CA LYS A 32 5.84 -4.91 3.36
C LYS A 32 6.18 -6.01 2.34
N ARG A 33 6.92 -7.07 2.73
CA ARG A 33 7.22 -8.20 1.83
C ARG A 33 5.94 -8.91 1.36
N ARG A 34 4.99 -9.15 2.27
CA ARG A 34 3.69 -9.76 1.92
C ARG A 34 2.90 -8.89 0.94
N LEU A 35 2.82 -7.58 1.20
CA LEU A 35 2.17 -6.61 0.33
C LEU A 35 2.85 -6.52 -1.03
N CYS A 36 4.18 -6.50 -1.09
CA CYS A 36 4.94 -6.54 -2.33
C CYS A 36 4.66 -7.81 -3.14
N ALA A 37 4.63 -8.98 -2.49
CA ALA A 37 4.32 -10.24 -3.15
C ALA A 37 2.88 -10.28 -3.71
N ALA A 38 1.92 -9.74 -2.96
CA ALA A 38 0.51 -9.70 -3.37
C ALA A 38 0.22 -8.65 -4.47
N THR A 39 0.90 -7.51 -4.44
CA THR A 39 0.62 -6.37 -5.33
C THR A 39 1.60 -6.23 -6.49
N GLY A 40 2.72 -6.93 -6.45
CA GLY A 40 3.84 -6.77 -7.39
C GLY A 40 4.60 -5.45 -7.23
N LEU A 41 4.34 -4.70 -6.15
CA LEU A 41 5.02 -3.43 -5.87
C LEU A 41 6.36 -3.65 -5.16
N THR A 42 7.23 -2.65 -5.25
CA THR A 42 8.47 -2.60 -4.46
C THR A 42 8.21 -2.11 -3.04
N MET A 43 9.10 -2.43 -2.09
CA MET A 43 8.94 -2.02 -0.68
C MET A 43 8.84 -0.49 -0.51
N SER A 44 9.54 0.27 -1.35
CA SER A 44 9.45 1.73 -1.38
C SER A 44 8.12 2.24 -1.92
N GLN A 45 7.49 1.53 -2.88
CA GLN A 45 6.17 1.89 -3.38
C GLN A 45 5.08 1.59 -2.35
N VAL A 46 5.15 0.44 -1.67
CA VAL A 46 4.23 0.09 -0.58
C VAL A 46 4.37 1.11 0.57
N SER A 47 5.59 1.40 1.00
CA SER A 47 5.82 2.39 2.07
C SER A 47 5.29 3.77 1.69
N ASN A 48 5.60 4.26 0.49
CA ASN A 48 5.11 5.56 0.02
C ASN A 48 3.59 5.61 -0.17
N TRP A 49 2.95 4.49 -0.50
CA TRP A 49 1.50 4.45 -0.63
C TRP A 49 0.83 4.48 0.74
N VAL A 50 1.34 3.71 1.70
CA VAL A 50 0.79 3.61 3.05
C VAL A 50 1.08 4.87 3.89
N SER A 51 2.21 5.54 3.68
CA SER A 51 2.56 6.79 4.38
C SER A 51 2.10 8.05 3.65
N GLY A 52 1.98 8.00 2.33
CA GLY A 52 1.68 9.15 1.49
C GLY A 52 0.18 9.46 1.37
N PRO A 53 -0.18 10.63 0.81
CA PRO A 53 -1.57 11.06 0.63
C PRO A 53 -2.35 10.24 -0.42
N GLN A 54 -1.75 9.22 -1.04
CA GLN A 54 -2.40 8.35 -2.03
C GLN A 54 -3.40 7.36 -1.40
N ARG A 55 -3.51 7.33 -0.07
CA ARG A 55 -4.44 6.48 0.70
C ARG A 55 -5.91 6.76 0.39
N VAL A 56 -6.23 7.92 -0.18
CA VAL A 56 -7.60 8.37 -0.45
C VAL A 56 -7.73 8.87 -1.89
N PRO A 57 -8.46 8.16 -2.78
CA PRO A 57 -9.17 8.86 -3.83
C PRO A 57 -10.28 9.68 -3.14
N SER A 58 -10.28 10.99 -3.36
CA SER A 58 -11.44 11.86 -3.10
C SER A 58 -12.72 11.28 -3.71
#